data_AF-A0A934YGI0-F1
#
_entry.id   AF-A0A934YGI0-F1
#
_cell.length_a   1.000
_cell.length_b   1.000
_cell.length_c   1.000
_cell.angle_alpha   90.00
_cell.angle_beta   90.00
_cell.angle_gamma   90.00
#
_symmetry.space_group_name_H-M   'P 1'
#
loop_
_entity.id
_entity.type
_entity.pdbx_description
1 polymer ?
#
loop_
_entity_poly.entity_id
_entity_poly.type
_entity_poly.pdbx_seq_one_letter_code
_entity_poly.pdbx_strand_id
1 'polypeptide(L)'
;MEDERSLRHVSIYADLKEVIAQSGYTFLVLPPSLVGRWDRALLLNLTFWGATDGSGARVGGDILVDRTLPADVVAHVAWHHLAATALHSSGPPSADALFLGEAIASAFDLYLVGRLLGHAPASTFLETQVPAMAEAAEAAGLSEAGIDALLNDVARAPEASFESLRQLLFDATRALLRCRSATDGLRALASFDEHPFAPLLHRYELSNWVLHARAYVADPLAADPAVEALDQALRAAPDAVEHLRAAWVAPALPRG
;
A
#
# COMPACT_ATOMS: atom_id res chain seq x y z
N MET A 1 -8.42 15.80 10.64
CA MET A 1 -7.60 15.22 9.58
C MET A 1 -6.76 16.31 8.98
N GLU A 2 -5.54 15.99 8.57
CA GLU A 2 -4.60 16.90 7.92
C GLU A 2 -4.70 16.75 6.40
N ASP A 3 -4.48 17.84 5.67
CA ASP A 3 -4.42 17.89 4.21
C ASP A 3 -5.65 17.38 3.43
N GLU A 4 -6.78 17.14 4.11
CA GLU A 4 -8.01 16.62 3.49
C GLU A 4 -8.47 17.46 2.29
N ARG A 5 -8.26 18.78 2.33
CA ARG A 5 -8.63 19.69 1.25
C ARG A 5 -7.96 19.30 -0.07
N SER A 6 -6.72 18.83 -0.03
CA SER A 6 -5.95 18.44 -1.20
C SER A 6 -6.47 17.17 -1.85
N LEU A 7 -7.18 16.30 -1.11
CA LEU A 7 -7.72 15.04 -1.65
C LEU A 7 -9.20 15.15 -2.07
N ARG A 8 -9.87 16.29 -1.88
CA ARG A 8 -11.32 16.43 -2.18
C ARG A 8 -11.71 16.17 -3.62
N HIS A 9 -10.82 16.42 -4.58
CA HIS A 9 -11.07 16.14 -6.00
C HIS A 9 -10.82 14.67 -6.38
N VAL A 10 -10.21 13.88 -5.50
CA VAL A 10 -10.03 12.44 -5.67
C VAL A 10 -11.35 11.77 -5.29
N SER A 11 -12.16 11.40 -6.28
CA SER A 11 -13.55 10.95 -6.09
C SER A 11 -13.70 9.80 -5.10
N ILE A 12 -12.79 8.83 -5.11
CA ILE A 12 -12.84 7.65 -4.24
C ILE A 12 -12.45 7.95 -2.79
N TYR A 13 -11.78 9.09 -2.52
CA TYR A 13 -11.29 9.42 -1.18
C TYR A 13 -12.42 9.57 -0.15
N ALA A 14 -13.50 10.25 -0.52
CA ALA A 14 -14.64 10.43 0.38
C ALA A 14 -15.28 9.08 0.75
N ASP A 15 -15.39 8.17 -0.21
CA ASP A 15 -15.93 6.83 0.00
C ASP A 15 -15.01 6.01 0.93
N LEU A 16 -13.69 6.03 0.70
CA LEU A 16 -12.70 5.35 1.55
C LEU A 16 -12.72 5.85 3.00
N LYS A 17 -12.82 7.18 3.18
CA LYS A 17 -12.96 7.78 4.51
C LYS A 17 -14.21 7.28 5.22
N GLU A 18 -15.34 7.24 4.51
CA GLU A 18 -16.61 6.82 5.08
C GLU A 18 -16.56 5.34 5.52
N VAL A 19 -15.95 4.47 4.70
CA VAL A 19 -15.73 3.05 5.04
C VAL A 19 -14.98 2.94 6.38
N ILE A 20 -13.88 3.67 6.56
CA ILE A 20 -13.11 3.63 7.81
C ILE A 20 -13.87 4.24 8.99
N ALA A 21 -14.60 5.33 8.77
CA ALA A 21 -15.39 5.97 9.83
C ALA A 21 -16.46 5.03 10.41
N GLN A 22 -16.95 4.08 9.62
CA GLN A 22 -18.04 3.19 10.01
C GLN A 22 -17.62 1.77 10.37
N SER A 23 -16.42 1.36 9.97
CA SER A 23 -15.93 0.01 10.24
C SER A 23 -15.58 -0.24 11.72
N GLY A 24 -15.58 0.81 12.55
CA GLY A 24 -15.09 0.74 13.91
C GLY A 24 -13.57 0.54 13.98
N TYR A 25 -12.85 0.78 12.89
CA TYR A 25 -11.39 0.76 12.87
C TYR A 25 -10.84 1.75 13.90
N THR A 26 -9.97 1.25 14.77
CA THR A 26 -9.35 2.06 15.84
C THR A 26 -7.88 2.24 15.54
N PHE A 27 -7.37 3.44 15.78
CA PHE A 27 -5.93 3.74 15.70
C PHE A 27 -5.34 3.71 17.11
N LEU A 28 -4.08 3.27 17.21
CA LEU A 28 -3.32 3.38 18.45
C LEU A 28 -2.56 4.70 18.46
N VAL A 29 -2.65 5.48 19.54
CA VAL A 29 -1.91 6.74 19.66
C VAL A 29 -0.78 6.55 20.65
N LEU A 30 0.45 6.93 20.26
CA LEU A 30 1.60 6.90 21.16
C LEU A 30 1.29 7.66 22.46
N PRO A 31 1.82 7.21 23.61
CA PRO A 31 1.61 7.89 24.87
C PRO A 31 2.15 9.34 24.80
N PRO A 32 1.61 10.27 25.60
CA PRO A 32 2.00 11.69 25.54
C PRO A 32 3.51 11.96 25.67
N SER A 33 4.25 11.09 26.36
CA SER A 33 5.71 11.18 26.50
C SER A 33 6.50 10.89 25.22
N LEU A 34 5.85 10.36 24.19
CA LEU A 34 6.43 9.98 22.90
C LEU A 34 5.82 10.73 21.72
N VAL A 35 5.09 11.83 21.97
CA VAL A 35 4.53 12.66 20.89
C VAL A 35 5.63 13.10 19.92
N GLY A 36 5.35 13.01 18.62
CA GLY A 36 6.30 13.36 17.56
C GLY A 36 7.42 12.34 17.31
N ARG A 37 7.44 11.21 18.04
CA ARG A 37 8.42 10.11 17.81
C ARG A 37 8.01 9.24 16.62
N TRP A 38 8.10 9.83 15.43
CA TRP A 38 7.84 9.16 14.15
C TRP A 38 8.68 7.90 13.97
N ASP A 39 9.93 7.92 14.42
CA ASP A 39 10.82 6.74 14.40
C ASP A 39 10.22 5.54 15.15
N ARG A 40 9.49 5.79 16.24
CA ARG A 40 8.86 4.74 17.05
C ARG A 40 7.55 4.27 16.45
N ALA A 41 6.69 5.19 16.00
CA ALA A 41 5.45 4.83 15.32
C ALA A 41 5.74 3.99 14.07
N LEU A 42 6.66 4.46 13.21
CA LEU A 42 7.06 3.77 11.98
C LEU A 42 7.60 2.37 12.27
N LEU A 43 8.57 2.25 13.19
CA LEU A 43 9.13 0.94 13.54
C LEU A 43 8.04 -0.05 13.99
N LEU A 44 7.10 0.40 14.82
CA LEU A 44 6.03 -0.46 15.31
C LEU A 44 5.05 -0.85 14.20
N ASN A 45 4.67 0.08 13.31
CA ASN A 45 3.83 -0.20 12.15
C ASN A 45 4.48 -1.19 11.18
N LEU A 46 5.78 -1.07 10.94
CA LEU A 46 6.52 -1.99 10.08
C LEU A 46 6.70 -3.38 10.70
N THR A 47 6.73 -3.49 12.03
CA THR A 47 7.05 -4.74 12.75
C THR A 47 5.80 -5.54 13.14
N PHE A 48 4.69 -4.88 13.48
CA PHE A 48 3.53 -5.51 14.11
C PHE A 48 2.26 -5.36 13.26
N TRP A 49 2.26 -6.00 12.08
CA TRP A 49 1.11 -6.00 11.17
C TRP A 49 -0.09 -6.69 11.84
N GLY A 50 -1.12 -5.93 12.20
CA GLY A 50 -2.33 -6.47 12.81
C GLY A 50 -2.13 -7.02 14.22
N ALA A 51 -1.48 -6.23 15.09
CA ALA A 51 -1.26 -6.56 16.49
C ALA A 51 -2.52 -7.16 17.15
N THR A 52 -2.34 -8.30 17.80
CA THR A 52 -3.32 -8.81 18.75
C THR A 52 -2.99 -8.27 20.13
N ASP A 53 -3.99 -8.03 20.97
CA ASP A 53 -3.69 -8.02 22.40
C ASP A 53 -3.20 -9.41 22.82
N GLY A 54 -2.61 -9.50 24.01
CA GLY A 54 -2.20 -10.77 24.59
C GLY A 54 -3.34 -11.78 24.82
N SER A 55 -4.59 -11.45 24.46
CA SER A 55 -5.73 -12.37 24.43
C SER A 55 -5.98 -13.00 23.05
N GLY A 56 -5.22 -12.59 22.03
CA GLY A 56 -5.39 -13.04 20.65
C GLY A 56 -6.46 -12.30 19.86
N ALA A 57 -7.12 -11.31 20.46
CA ALA A 57 -8.03 -10.41 19.75
C ALA A 57 -7.23 -9.33 19.02
N ARG A 58 -7.57 -8.99 17.77
CA ARG A 58 -6.95 -7.83 17.10
C ARG A 58 -7.21 -6.57 17.93
N VAL A 59 -6.15 -5.88 18.34
CA VAL A 59 -6.23 -4.63 19.09
C VAL A 59 -5.57 -3.53 18.30
N GLY A 60 -6.42 -2.70 17.70
CA GLY A 60 -6.01 -1.47 17.04
C GLY A 60 -5.21 -1.68 15.76
N GLY A 61 -5.42 -0.75 14.84
CA GLY A 61 -4.64 -0.55 13.63
C GLY A 61 -3.48 0.41 13.84
N ASP A 62 -3.02 0.99 12.74
CA ASP A 62 -1.79 1.78 12.64
C ASP A 62 -1.58 2.74 13.81
N ILE A 63 -0.32 2.84 14.22
CA ILE A 63 0.16 3.65 15.33
C ILE A 63 0.42 5.07 14.85
N LEU A 64 -0.23 6.02 15.49
CA LEU A 64 -0.14 7.45 15.25
C LEU A 64 0.76 8.11 16.31
N VAL A 65 1.51 9.13 15.90
CA VAL A 65 2.35 9.92 16.81
C VAL A 65 1.56 10.87 17.70
N ASP A 66 0.34 11.23 17.29
CA ASP A 66 -0.62 12.05 18.03
C ASP A 66 -2.07 11.79 17.56
N ARG A 67 -2.99 12.73 17.82
CA ARG A 67 -4.44 12.58 17.53
C ARG A 67 -4.86 13.21 16.20
N THR A 68 -3.92 13.57 15.34
CA THR A 68 -4.19 13.95 13.97
C THR A 68 -3.93 12.77 13.04
N LEU A 69 -4.57 12.82 11.87
CA LEU A 69 -4.49 11.76 10.88
C LEU A 69 -4.39 12.40 9.50
N PRO A 70 -3.28 12.18 8.76
CA PRO A 70 -3.15 12.61 7.38
C PRO A 70 -4.21 11.94 6.49
N ALA A 71 -4.72 12.69 5.50
CA ALA A 71 -5.77 12.20 4.62
C ALA A 71 -5.32 11.01 3.76
N ASP A 72 -4.07 10.98 3.32
CA ASP A 72 -3.48 9.84 2.61
C ASP A 72 -3.45 8.57 3.48
N VAL A 73 -3.06 8.68 4.76
CA VAL A 73 -3.06 7.56 5.70
C VAL A 73 -4.46 6.96 5.85
N VAL A 74 -5.53 7.78 5.86
CA VAL A 74 -6.91 7.27 5.87
C VAL A 74 -7.18 6.40 4.64
N ALA A 75 -6.76 6.84 3.45
CA ALA A 75 -6.98 6.10 2.22
C ALA A 75 -6.17 4.80 2.20
N HIS A 76 -4.92 4.84 2.61
CA HIS A 76 -4.03 3.68 2.72
C HIS A 76 -4.61 2.63 3.67
N VAL A 77 -5.04 3.05 4.87
CA VAL A 77 -5.68 2.19 5.87
C VAL A 77 -7.01 1.63 5.39
N ALA A 78 -7.81 2.41 4.64
CA ALA A 78 -9.04 1.94 4.04
C ALA A 78 -8.80 0.74 3.12
N TRP A 79 -7.74 0.78 2.31
CA TRP A 79 -7.39 -0.35 1.45
C TRP A 79 -6.95 -1.59 2.24
N HIS A 80 -6.14 -1.43 3.28
CA HIS A 80 -5.80 -2.55 4.17
C HIS A 80 -7.03 -3.16 4.83
N HIS A 81 -7.94 -2.32 5.32
CA HIS A 81 -9.18 -2.77 5.94
C HIS A 81 -10.03 -3.57 4.94
N LEU A 82 -10.27 -3.01 3.75
CA LEU A 82 -11.05 -3.66 2.70
C LEU A 82 -10.41 -4.96 2.22
N ALA A 83 -9.09 -4.97 2.00
CA ALA A 83 -8.36 -6.18 1.62
C ALA A 83 -8.45 -7.25 2.71
N ALA A 84 -8.31 -6.88 3.98
CA ALA A 84 -8.45 -7.81 5.08
C ALA A 84 -9.86 -8.41 5.15
N THR A 85 -10.91 -7.60 4.92
CA THR A 85 -12.29 -8.09 4.89
C THR A 85 -12.57 -8.98 3.68
N ALA A 86 -12.05 -8.62 2.50
CA ALA A 86 -12.32 -9.34 1.26
C ALA A 86 -11.51 -10.64 1.13
N LEU A 87 -10.26 -10.65 1.59
CA LEU A 87 -9.32 -11.74 1.36
C LEU A 87 -9.16 -12.68 2.57
N HIS A 88 -9.55 -12.27 3.78
CA HIS A 88 -9.39 -13.10 4.98
C HIS A 88 -10.70 -13.78 5.38
N SER A 89 -10.96 -14.91 4.72
CA SER A 89 -12.18 -15.74 4.78
C SER A 89 -12.79 -16.06 6.16
N SER A 90 -11.93 -16.26 7.17
CA SER A 90 -12.23 -16.69 8.56
C SER A 90 -10.99 -17.31 9.26
N GLY A 91 -9.80 -17.09 8.72
CA GLY A 91 -8.53 -17.63 9.21
C GLY A 91 -7.38 -16.63 9.05
N PRO A 92 -6.17 -17.01 9.48
CA PRO A 92 -4.98 -16.19 9.26
C PRO A 92 -4.76 -15.98 7.76
N PRO A 93 -4.22 -14.82 7.35
CA PRO A 93 -4.04 -14.49 5.96
C PRO A 93 -2.98 -15.37 5.29
N SER A 94 -3.19 -15.70 4.01
CA SER A 94 -2.14 -16.28 3.17
C SER A 94 -1.07 -15.24 2.86
N ALA A 95 0.13 -15.67 2.47
CA ALA A 95 1.17 -14.74 2.04
C ALA A 95 0.75 -13.94 0.80
N ASP A 96 0.05 -14.59 -0.15
CA ASP A 96 -0.50 -13.94 -1.34
C ASP A 96 -1.54 -12.86 -0.95
N ALA A 97 -2.43 -13.12 0.02
CA ALA A 97 -3.38 -12.11 0.49
C ALA A 97 -2.70 -10.90 1.15
N LEU A 98 -1.66 -11.14 1.96
CA LEU A 98 -0.86 -10.06 2.56
C LEU A 98 -0.20 -9.20 1.47
N PHE A 99 0.46 -9.83 0.51
CA PHE A 99 1.17 -9.12 -0.55
C PHE A 99 0.23 -8.35 -1.46
N LEU A 100 -0.92 -8.92 -1.84
CA LEU A 100 -1.86 -8.22 -2.70
C LEU A 100 -2.50 -7.02 -1.99
N GLY A 101 -2.91 -7.18 -0.73
CA GLY A 101 -3.49 -6.09 0.06
C GLY A 101 -2.52 -4.92 0.21
N GLU A 102 -1.26 -5.20 0.52
CA GLU A 102 -0.21 -4.20 0.61
C GLU A 102 0.12 -3.57 -0.76
N ALA A 103 0.24 -4.38 -1.81
CA ALA A 103 0.48 -3.87 -3.17
C ALA A 103 -0.64 -2.91 -3.62
N ILE A 104 -1.89 -3.17 -3.27
CA ILE A 104 -3.03 -2.27 -3.54
C ILE A 104 -2.87 -0.95 -2.77
N ALA A 105 -2.61 -1.00 -1.46
CA ALA A 105 -2.46 0.20 -0.64
C ALA A 105 -1.26 1.06 -1.08
N SER A 106 -0.08 0.43 -1.24
CA SER A 106 1.14 1.07 -1.72
C SER A 106 1.01 1.65 -3.14
N ALA A 107 0.34 0.95 -4.06
CA ALA A 107 0.09 1.49 -5.39
C ALA A 107 -0.93 2.63 -5.39
N PHE A 108 -1.86 2.65 -4.43
CA PHE A 108 -2.79 3.75 -4.27
C PHE A 108 -2.08 5.05 -3.82
N ASP A 109 -0.99 4.96 -3.07
CA ASP A 109 -0.18 6.13 -2.77
C ASP A 109 0.43 6.73 -4.05
N LEU A 110 0.89 5.90 -4.99
CA LEU A 110 1.35 6.37 -6.30
C LEU A 110 0.19 6.98 -7.12
N TYR A 111 -1.00 6.39 -7.05
CA TYR A 111 -2.21 6.96 -7.64
C TYR A 111 -2.48 8.37 -7.09
N LEU A 112 -2.41 8.55 -5.77
CA LEU A 112 -2.56 9.86 -5.15
C LEU A 112 -1.50 10.84 -5.63
N VAL A 113 -0.23 10.43 -5.74
CA VAL A 113 0.83 11.29 -6.33
C VAL A 113 0.39 11.79 -7.71
N GLY A 114 -0.04 10.90 -8.60
CA GLY A 114 -0.49 11.29 -9.95
C GLY A 114 -1.70 12.22 -9.96
N ARG A 115 -2.69 11.98 -9.09
CA ARG A 115 -3.89 12.83 -8.98
C ARG A 115 -3.59 14.20 -8.36
N LEU A 116 -2.56 14.31 -7.53
CA LEU A 116 -2.25 15.53 -6.77
C LEU A 116 -1.25 16.44 -7.49
N LEU A 117 -0.26 15.92 -8.22
CA LEU A 117 0.79 16.72 -8.87
C LEU A 117 0.25 17.90 -9.70
N GLY A 118 -0.84 17.70 -10.44
CA GLY A 118 -1.47 18.75 -11.27
C GLY A 118 -2.59 19.56 -10.60
N HIS A 119 -3.03 19.19 -9.40
CA HIS A 119 -4.26 19.75 -8.78
C HIS A 119 -4.01 20.37 -7.40
N ALA A 120 -3.10 19.78 -6.62
CA ALA A 120 -2.74 20.21 -5.28
C ALA A 120 -1.23 20.03 -5.04
N PRO A 121 -0.38 20.75 -5.81
CA PRO A 121 1.08 20.58 -5.74
C PRO A 121 1.69 20.97 -4.37
N ALA A 122 0.95 21.71 -3.54
CA ALA A 122 1.32 22.07 -2.18
C ALA A 122 0.76 21.12 -1.11
N SER A 123 0.34 19.91 -1.52
CA SER A 123 -0.10 18.87 -0.58
C SER A 123 1.09 18.39 0.24
N THR A 124 0.90 18.33 1.56
CA THR A 124 1.90 17.79 2.51
C THR A 124 2.25 16.33 2.24
N PHE A 125 1.32 15.56 1.63
CA PHE A 125 1.61 14.22 1.13
C PHE A 125 2.67 14.24 0.03
N LEU A 126 2.58 15.16 -0.94
CA LEU A 126 3.58 15.29 -2.00
C LEU A 126 4.95 15.75 -1.45
N GLU A 127 4.96 16.62 -0.44
CA GLU A 127 6.18 17.10 0.22
C GLU A 127 7.02 15.97 0.84
N THR A 128 6.40 14.83 1.15
CA THR A 128 7.09 13.66 1.72
C THR A 128 7.29 12.53 0.70
N GLN A 129 6.26 12.23 -0.11
CA GLN A 129 6.32 11.09 -1.03
C GLN A 129 7.22 11.34 -2.23
N VAL A 130 7.17 12.52 -2.85
CA VAL A 130 7.97 12.80 -4.06
C VAL A 130 9.47 12.75 -3.76
N PRO A 131 9.98 13.39 -2.67
CA PRO A 131 11.38 13.24 -2.30
C PRO A 131 11.77 11.79 -2.00
N ALA A 132 10.95 11.03 -1.28
CA ALA A 132 11.26 9.63 -0.97
C ALA A 132 11.30 8.73 -2.22
N MET A 133 10.42 9.00 -3.20
CA MET A 133 10.46 8.33 -4.51
C MET A 133 11.69 8.71 -5.32
N ALA A 134 12.06 10.00 -5.32
CA ALA A 134 13.24 10.51 -6.01
C ALA A 134 14.53 9.90 -5.44
N GLU A 135 14.66 9.85 -4.11
CA GLU A 135 15.80 9.21 -3.43
C GLU A 135 15.93 7.73 -3.81
N ALA A 136 14.82 6.98 -3.81
CA ALA A 136 14.83 5.57 -4.21
C ALA A 136 15.20 5.38 -5.69
N ALA A 137 14.64 6.21 -6.58
CA ALA A 137 14.92 6.15 -8.01
C ALA A 137 16.37 6.53 -8.34
N GLU A 138 16.92 7.55 -7.68
CA GLU A 138 18.33 7.94 -7.79
C GLU A 138 19.26 6.83 -7.31
N ALA A 139 18.94 6.20 -6.17
CA ALA A 139 19.70 5.06 -5.65
C ALA A 139 19.68 3.85 -6.62
N ALA A 140 18.62 3.72 -7.42
CA ALA A 140 18.51 2.72 -8.49
C ALA A 140 19.16 3.15 -9.81
N GLY A 141 19.77 4.34 -9.88
CA GLY A 141 20.51 4.84 -11.04
C GLY A 141 19.68 5.65 -12.04
N LEU A 142 18.44 6.02 -11.70
CA LEU A 142 17.63 6.88 -12.57
C LEU A 142 18.11 8.33 -12.45
N SER A 143 18.37 8.98 -13.59
CA SER A 143 18.72 10.41 -13.61
C SER A 143 17.55 11.29 -13.18
N GLU A 144 17.83 12.52 -12.73
CA GLU A 144 16.82 13.53 -12.41
C GLU A 144 15.77 13.72 -13.52
N ALA A 145 16.21 13.86 -14.78
CA ALA A 145 15.30 13.96 -15.92
C ALA A 145 14.43 12.70 -16.13
N GLY A 146 14.93 11.54 -15.72
CA GLY A 146 14.18 10.29 -15.73
C GLY A 146 13.15 10.22 -14.61
N ILE A 147 13.47 10.77 -13.43
CA ILE A 147 12.53 10.90 -12.31
C ILE A 147 11.39 11.84 -12.71
N ASP A 148 11.71 12.99 -13.32
CA ASP A 148 10.69 13.92 -13.83
C ASP A 148 9.80 13.26 -14.88
N ALA A 149 10.38 12.49 -15.82
CA ALA A 149 9.62 11.76 -16.82
C ALA A 149 8.67 10.72 -16.17
N LEU A 150 9.16 9.97 -15.19
CA LEU A 150 8.37 9.01 -14.42
C LEU A 150 7.18 9.70 -13.73
N LEU A 151 7.41 10.80 -13.02
CA LEU A 151 6.35 11.53 -12.31
C LEU A 151 5.32 12.15 -13.28
N ASN A 152 5.78 12.66 -14.43
CA ASN A 152 4.90 13.17 -15.48
C ASN A 152 4.01 12.05 -16.06
N ASP A 153 4.57 10.85 -16.27
CA ASP A 153 3.80 9.69 -16.74
C ASP A 153 2.76 9.24 -15.70
N VAL A 154 3.13 9.24 -14.42
CA VAL A 154 2.22 8.97 -13.30
C VAL A 154 1.08 9.98 -13.24
N ALA A 155 1.38 11.28 -13.39
CA ALA A 155 0.36 12.33 -13.41
C ALA A 155 -0.56 12.25 -14.63
N ARG A 156 -0.03 11.81 -15.78
CA ARG A 156 -0.79 11.67 -17.04
C ARG A 156 -1.75 10.48 -17.02
N ALA A 157 -1.39 9.38 -16.35
CA ALA A 157 -2.19 8.17 -16.31
C ALA A 157 -2.13 7.50 -14.92
N PRO A 158 -2.75 8.12 -13.89
CA PRO A 158 -2.66 7.61 -12.51
C PRO A 158 -3.30 6.23 -12.35
N GLU A 159 -4.41 5.95 -13.04
CA GLU A 159 -5.09 4.64 -13.00
C GLU A 159 -4.21 3.52 -13.60
N ALA A 160 -3.54 3.79 -14.72
CA ALA A 160 -2.63 2.82 -15.34
C ALA A 160 -1.36 2.63 -14.50
N SER A 161 -0.87 3.71 -13.88
CA SER A 161 0.31 3.67 -13.00
C SER A 161 0.03 2.89 -11.72
N PHE A 162 -1.17 3.05 -11.14
CA PHE A 162 -1.66 2.23 -10.03
C PHE A 162 -1.54 0.73 -10.37
N GLU A 163 -2.16 0.30 -11.48
CA GLU A 163 -2.21 -1.11 -11.81
C GLU A 163 -0.82 -1.67 -12.15
N SER A 164 -0.01 -0.92 -12.88
CA SER A 164 1.35 -1.35 -13.23
C SER A 164 2.25 -1.48 -11.99
N LEU A 165 2.20 -0.54 -11.04
CA LEU A 165 2.95 -0.67 -9.79
C LEU A 165 2.41 -1.80 -8.92
N ARG A 166 1.08 -1.93 -8.78
CA ARG A 166 0.45 -3.00 -8.00
C ARG A 166 0.90 -4.38 -8.49
N GLN A 167 0.89 -4.61 -9.81
CA GLN A 167 1.39 -5.84 -10.42
C GLN A 167 2.86 -6.08 -10.09
N LEU A 168 3.72 -5.08 -10.28
CA LEU A 168 5.14 -5.18 -9.96
C LEU A 168 5.37 -5.58 -8.51
N LEU A 169 4.73 -4.92 -7.55
CA LEU A 169 4.90 -5.17 -6.13
C LEU A 169 4.43 -6.58 -5.75
N PHE A 170 3.30 -7.02 -6.30
CA PHE A 170 2.78 -8.36 -6.06
C PHE A 170 3.67 -9.45 -6.66
N ASP A 171 4.10 -9.27 -7.92
CA ASP A 171 4.95 -10.25 -8.62
C ASP A 171 6.34 -10.33 -8.01
N ALA A 172 6.95 -9.19 -7.67
CA ALA A 172 8.27 -9.12 -7.06
C ALA A 172 8.30 -9.80 -5.69
N THR A 173 7.31 -9.55 -4.83
CA THR A 173 7.26 -10.20 -3.50
C THR A 173 6.99 -11.70 -3.59
N ARG A 174 6.12 -12.14 -4.51
CA ARG A 174 5.91 -13.58 -4.79
C ARG A 174 7.19 -14.26 -5.32
N ALA A 175 7.95 -13.59 -6.16
CA ALA A 175 9.22 -14.10 -6.68
C ALA A 175 10.27 -14.19 -5.55
N LEU A 176 10.43 -13.12 -4.77
CA LEU A 176 11.36 -13.06 -3.64
C LEU A 176 11.04 -14.08 -2.55
N LEU A 177 9.76 -14.31 -2.24
CA LEU A 177 9.35 -15.27 -1.23
C LEU A 177 9.87 -16.68 -1.53
N ARG A 178 9.88 -17.07 -2.81
CA ARG A 178 10.35 -18.38 -3.30
C ARG A 178 11.88 -18.52 -3.32
N CYS A 179 12.63 -17.42 -3.22
CA CYS A 179 14.09 -17.43 -3.29
C CYS A 179 14.72 -18.04 -2.03
N ARG A 180 15.71 -18.92 -2.20
CA ARG A 180 16.41 -19.59 -1.09
C ARG A 180 17.78 -19.00 -0.78
N SER A 181 18.30 -18.15 -1.66
CA SER A 181 19.60 -17.52 -1.55
C SER A 181 19.58 -16.08 -2.05
N ALA A 182 20.59 -15.30 -1.66
CA ALA A 182 20.78 -13.94 -2.19
C ALA A 182 20.95 -13.95 -3.72
N THR A 183 21.60 -14.97 -4.28
CA THR A 183 21.77 -15.11 -5.73
C THR A 183 20.44 -15.34 -6.44
N ASP A 184 19.53 -16.14 -5.85
CA ASP A 184 18.19 -16.31 -6.41
C ASP A 184 17.39 -15.01 -6.32
N GLY A 185 17.50 -14.30 -5.19
CA GLY A 185 16.87 -12.99 -4.99
C GLY A 185 17.34 -11.96 -6.03
N LEU A 186 18.65 -11.89 -6.29
CA LEU A 186 19.21 -11.02 -7.32
C LEU A 186 18.66 -11.37 -8.71
N ARG A 187 18.57 -12.65 -9.07
CA ARG A 187 17.99 -13.09 -10.35
C ARG A 187 16.49 -12.78 -10.44
N ALA A 188 15.75 -12.90 -9.34
CA ALA A 188 14.34 -12.55 -9.30
C ALA A 188 14.14 -11.05 -9.53
N LEU A 189 14.90 -10.20 -8.83
CA LEU A 189 14.83 -8.74 -9.03
C LEU A 189 15.20 -8.34 -10.47
N ALA A 190 16.27 -8.94 -11.03
CA ALA A 190 16.72 -8.65 -12.40
C ALA A 190 15.65 -8.91 -13.47
N SER A 191 14.68 -9.80 -13.19
CA SER A 191 13.57 -10.05 -14.13
C SER A 191 12.58 -8.88 -14.26
N PHE A 192 12.68 -7.89 -13.35
CA PHE A 192 11.85 -6.70 -13.34
C PHE A 192 12.60 -5.43 -13.74
N ASP A 193 13.90 -5.48 -14.08
CA ASP A 193 14.72 -4.28 -14.35
C ASP A 193 14.17 -3.41 -15.48
N GLU A 194 13.48 -4.00 -16.46
CA GLU A 194 12.85 -3.30 -17.58
C GLU A 194 11.46 -2.71 -17.23
N HIS A 195 10.96 -2.95 -16.01
CA HIS A 195 9.67 -2.42 -15.59
C HIS A 195 9.79 -0.91 -15.27
N PRO A 196 8.86 -0.05 -15.73
CA PRO A 196 8.96 1.41 -15.53
C PRO A 196 9.10 1.84 -14.06
N PHE A 197 8.50 1.09 -13.15
CA PHE A 197 8.56 1.34 -11.70
C PHE A 197 9.62 0.53 -10.96
N ALA A 198 10.48 -0.23 -11.64
CA ALA A 198 11.58 -0.96 -11.00
C ALA A 198 12.49 -0.07 -10.14
N PRO A 199 12.83 1.17 -10.56
CA PRO A 199 13.62 2.09 -9.73
C PRO A 199 12.99 2.44 -8.38
N LEU A 200 11.67 2.25 -8.22
CA LEU A 200 10.97 2.55 -6.98
C LEU A 200 10.92 1.36 -6.01
N LEU A 201 11.35 0.15 -6.40
CA LEU A 201 11.19 -1.06 -5.57
C LEU A 201 11.80 -0.92 -4.16
N HIS A 202 12.91 -0.19 -4.02
CA HIS A 202 13.56 0.01 -2.73
C HIS A 202 12.67 0.80 -1.75
N ARG A 203 11.84 1.72 -2.25
CA ARG A 203 10.94 2.57 -1.44
C ARG A 203 9.87 1.76 -0.70
N TYR A 204 9.46 0.64 -1.27
CA TYR A 204 8.35 -0.18 -0.77
C TYR A 204 8.79 -1.25 0.24
N GLU A 205 10.08 -1.32 0.56
CA GLU A 205 10.60 -2.18 1.63
C GLU A 205 10.15 -3.66 1.53
N LEU A 206 10.13 -4.22 0.32
CA LEU A 206 9.61 -5.58 0.04
C LEU A 206 10.19 -6.68 0.96
N SER A 207 11.39 -6.45 1.50
CA SER A 207 12.00 -7.33 2.50
C SER A 207 11.13 -7.49 3.75
N ASN A 208 10.48 -6.43 4.22
CA ASN A 208 9.62 -6.46 5.40
C ASN A 208 8.43 -7.38 5.14
N TRP A 209 7.81 -7.28 3.97
CA TRP A 209 6.66 -8.11 3.61
C TRP A 209 7.08 -9.59 3.52
N VAL A 210 8.17 -9.88 2.81
CA VAL A 210 8.68 -11.24 2.60
C VAL A 210 9.13 -11.88 3.92
N LEU A 211 9.84 -11.14 4.78
CA LEU A 211 10.28 -11.63 6.09
C LEU A 211 9.08 -11.86 7.02
N HIS A 212 8.10 -10.96 7.02
CA HIS A 212 6.87 -11.13 7.79
C HIS A 212 6.11 -12.38 7.34
N ALA A 213 5.90 -12.57 6.03
CA ALA A 213 5.23 -13.75 5.49
C ALA A 213 5.95 -15.05 5.91
N ARG A 214 7.29 -15.08 5.83
CA ARG A 214 8.09 -16.24 6.25
C ARG A 214 8.00 -16.53 7.75
N ALA A 215 7.88 -15.50 8.57
CA ALA A 215 7.86 -15.63 10.02
C ALA A 215 6.49 -16.03 10.56
N TYR A 216 5.40 -15.54 9.94
CA TYR A 216 4.07 -15.58 10.55
C TYR A 216 2.99 -16.33 9.74
N VAL A 217 3.21 -16.60 8.45
CA VAL A 217 2.26 -17.40 7.65
C VAL A 217 2.60 -18.88 7.78
N ALA A 218 1.62 -19.71 8.13
CA ALA A 218 1.82 -21.13 8.42
C ALA A 218 2.38 -21.92 7.22
N ASP A 219 1.86 -21.67 6.02
CA ASP A 219 2.41 -22.16 4.76
C ASP A 219 2.56 -20.99 3.78
N PRO A 220 3.71 -20.29 3.80
CA PRO A 220 3.89 -19.08 3.01
C PRO A 220 3.95 -19.36 1.50
N LEU A 221 4.16 -20.61 1.08
CA LEU A 221 4.24 -20.97 -0.35
C LEU A 221 2.93 -21.56 -0.89
N ALA A 222 1.92 -21.75 -0.03
CA ALA A 222 0.60 -22.18 -0.47
C ALA A 222 -0.02 -21.14 -1.41
N ALA A 223 -0.55 -21.62 -2.53
CA ALA A 223 -1.32 -20.78 -3.44
C ALA A 223 -2.67 -20.41 -2.82
N ASP A 224 -3.13 -19.20 -3.11
CA ASP A 224 -4.45 -18.73 -2.72
C ASP A 224 -5.31 -18.46 -3.97
N PRO A 225 -6.18 -19.42 -4.37
CA PRO A 225 -6.98 -19.28 -5.59
C PRO A 225 -7.90 -18.06 -5.62
N ALA A 226 -8.35 -17.56 -4.46
CA ALA A 226 -9.19 -16.37 -4.40
C ALA A 226 -8.37 -15.12 -4.72
N VAL A 227 -7.15 -15.03 -4.17
CA VAL A 227 -6.21 -13.95 -4.48
C VAL A 227 -5.77 -14.02 -5.94
N GLU A 228 -5.49 -15.20 -6.49
CA GLU A 228 -5.12 -15.37 -7.90
C GLU A 228 -6.26 -14.96 -8.84
N ALA A 229 -7.51 -15.32 -8.53
CA ALA A 229 -8.67 -14.91 -9.31
C ALA A 229 -8.86 -13.39 -9.29
N LEU A 230 -8.66 -12.75 -8.14
CA LEU A 230 -8.73 -11.29 -8.04
C LEU A 230 -7.59 -10.61 -8.81
N ASP A 231 -6.34 -11.05 -8.64
CA ASP A 231 -5.21 -10.49 -9.38
C ASP A 231 -5.44 -10.56 -10.89
N GLN A 232 -5.93 -11.71 -11.40
CA GLN A 232 -6.31 -11.84 -12.81
C GLN A 232 -7.43 -10.88 -13.23
N ALA A 233 -8.44 -10.69 -12.39
CA ALA A 233 -9.53 -9.74 -12.66
C ALA A 233 -9.03 -8.30 -12.72
N LEU A 234 -8.13 -7.89 -11.82
CA LEU A 234 -7.52 -6.55 -11.82
C LEU A 234 -6.66 -6.33 -13.06
N ARG A 235 -5.82 -7.30 -13.44
CA ARG A 235 -4.99 -7.22 -14.66
C ARG A 235 -5.81 -7.10 -15.94
N ALA A 236 -6.99 -7.71 -15.97
CA ALA A 236 -7.89 -7.67 -17.12
C ALA A 236 -8.81 -6.44 -17.12
N ALA A 237 -8.90 -5.71 -15.99
CA ALA A 237 -9.78 -4.56 -15.88
C ALA A 237 -9.22 -3.36 -16.67
N PRO A 238 -10.07 -2.59 -17.37
CA PRO A 238 -9.64 -1.32 -17.96
C PRO A 238 -9.17 -0.29 -16.93
N ASP A 239 -9.74 -0.37 -15.72
CA ASP A 239 -9.42 0.47 -14.57
C ASP A 239 -9.53 -0.39 -13.30
N ALA A 240 -8.39 -0.72 -12.72
CA ALA A 240 -8.33 -1.54 -11.50
C ALA A 240 -8.84 -0.79 -10.26
N VAL A 241 -8.71 0.54 -10.22
CA VAL A 241 -9.21 1.36 -9.10
C VAL A 241 -10.73 1.34 -9.11
N GLU A 242 -11.37 1.55 -10.27
CA GLU A 242 -12.83 1.46 -10.37
C GLU A 242 -13.34 0.03 -10.17
N HIS A 243 -12.60 -0.99 -10.60
CA HIS A 243 -12.93 -2.38 -10.28
C HIS A 243 -12.97 -2.63 -8.77
N LEU A 244 -11.92 -2.22 -8.05
CA LEU A 244 -11.86 -2.32 -6.59
C LEU A 244 -12.94 -1.46 -5.92
N ARG A 245 -13.23 -0.28 -6.46
CA ARG A 245 -14.30 0.58 -5.96
C ARG A 245 -15.65 -0.13 -6.02
N ALA A 246 -15.98 -0.71 -7.18
CA ALA A 246 -17.25 -1.41 -7.37
C ALA A 246 -17.33 -2.70 -6.54
N ALA A 247 -16.23 -3.44 -6.42
CA ALA A 247 -16.19 -4.73 -5.74
C ALA A 247 -16.10 -4.62 -4.21
N TRP A 248 -15.37 -3.63 -3.69
CA TRP A 248 -15.01 -3.55 -2.27
C TRP A 248 -15.55 -2.29 -1.60
N VAL A 249 -15.38 -1.12 -2.21
CA VAL A 249 -15.74 0.16 -1.57
C VAL A 249 -17.24 0.36 -1.55
N ALA A 250 -17.90 0.31 -2.71
CA ALA A 250 -19.34 0.57 -2.82
C ALA A 250 -20.21 -0.39 -1.97
N PRO A 251 -19.89 -1.70 -1.87
CA PRO A 251 -20.62 -2.60 -0.98
C PRO A 251 -20.39 -2.36 0.52
N ALA A 252 -19.26 -1.74 0.90
CA ALA A 252 -18.91 -1.45 2.28
C ALA A 252 -19.52 -0.13 2.80
N LEU A 253 -20.03 0.72 1.91
CA LEU A 253 -20.77 1.93 2.29
C LEU A 253 -22.17 1.57 2.83
N PRO A 254 -22.76 2.40 3.73
CA PRO A 254 -24.12 2.19 4.15
C PRO A 254 -25.06 2.28 2.96
N ARG A 255 -26.10 1.46 3.01
CA ARG A 255 -27.31 1.77 2.25
C ARG A 255 -28.01 2.91 2.98
N GLY A 256 -28.09 4.07 2.32
CA GLY A 256 -28.86 5.23 2.79
C GLY A 256 -30.35 4.94 2.90
#